data_AF-A0A524F358-F1
#
_entry.id   AF-A0A524F358-F1
#
_cell.length_a   1.000
_cell.length_b   1.000
_cell.length_c   1.000
_cell.angle_alpha   90.00
_cell.angle_beta   90.00
_cell.angle_gamma   90.00
#
_symmetry.space_group_name_H-M   'P 1'
#
loop_
_entity.id
_entity.type
_entity.pdbx_description
1 polymer ?
#
loop_
_entity_poly.entity_id
_entity_poly.type
_entity_poly.pdbx_seq_one_letter_code
_entity_poly.pdbx_strand_id
1 'polypeptide(L)'
;MKIWLNHTLACPDDGAYPLKLVIFTWENQEEDFSKLVKGYGAKSLFNFRNEESPLNFEILDSMPMNALIEKNISQLEEDSGIIHLVKDNEEGVIYDTCVIDPLPIDRYFQYYLEFLEEFSAIFDRSEYTSATESFKLIVEEIQSTIKEAYVKSKELPFGDLNEFLKPILQDLLFLNIFLTYMEIEEGVLVCSSCKTWFPVIKTIPRIYPKTMKREEMDLNFLTKWRKLYPDDVILD
;
A
#
# COMPACT_ATOMS: atom_id res chain seq x y z
N MET A 1 -12.09 -1.52 0.87
CA MET A 1 -11.07 -2.49 1.25
C MET A 1 -9.74 -1.81 1.06
N LYS A 2 -8.96 -1.70 2.14
CA LYS A 2 -7.60 -1.19 2.04
C LYS A 2 -6.72 -2.16 1.27
N ILE A 3 -5.76 -1.63 0.51
CA ILE A 3 -4.88 -2.43 -0.35
C ILE A 3 -4.00 -3.36 0.48
N TRP A 4 -3.51 -2.88 1.63
CA TRP A 4 -2.66 -3.67 2.53
C TRP A 4 -3.31 -4.99 2.99
N LEU A 5 -4.65 -5.06 3.05
CA LEU A 5 -5.36 -6.28 3.41
C LEU A 5 -5.09 -7.43 2.43
N ASN A 6 -4.76 -7.16 1.18
CA ASN A 6 -4.48 -8.22 0.20
C ASN A 6 -3.33 -9.15 0.64
N HIS A 7 -2.38 -8.62 1.43
CA HIS A 7 -1.25 -9.36 2.01
C HIS A 7 -1.65 -10.27 3.20
N THR A 8 -2.94 -10.33 3.54
CA THR A 8 -3.44 -11.13 4.67
C THR A 8 -4.54 -12.12 4.27
N LEU A 9 -5.05 -12.00 3.04
CA LEU A 9 -6.22 -12.73 2.58
C LEU A 9 -5.82 -13.98 1.78
N ALA A 10 -6.10 -15.15 2.34
CA ALA A 10 -5.94 -16.44 1.67
C ALA A 10 -7.29 -16.98 1.19
N CYS A 11 -7.25 -17.88 0.20
CA CYS A 11 -8.42 -18.58 -0.28
C CYS A 11 -9.04 -19.46 0.82
N PRO A 12 -10.34 -19.33 1.14
CA PRO A 12 -11.00 -20.11 2.18
C PRO A 12 -11.23 -21.58 1.78
N ASP A 13 -11.17 -21.91 0.49
CA ASP A 13 -11.40 -23.27 0.00
C ASP A 13 -10.13 -24.14 0.02
N ASP A 14 -8.95 -23.56 -0.30
CA ASP A 14 -7.70 -24.31 -0.47
C ASP A 14 -6.46 -23.68 0.20
N GLY A 15 -6.62 -22.54 0.88
CA GLY A 15 -5.54 -21.83 1.58
C GLY A 15 -4.54 -21.13 0.66
N ALA A 16 -4.78 -21.09 -0.66
CA ALA A 16 -3.86 -20.47 -1.60
C ALA A 16 -3.73 -18.96 -1.37
N TYR A 17 -2.51 -18.45 -1.57
CA TYR A 17 -2.11 -17.07 -1.34
C TYR A 17 -0.89 -16.71 -2.21
N PRO A 18 -0.75 -15.46 -2.71
CA PRO A 18 -1.71 -14.37 -2.61
C PRO A 18 -2.92 -14.58 -3.53
N LEU A 19 -4.03 -13.92 -3.21
CA LEU A 19 -5.17 -13.82 -4.12
C LEU A 19 -4.88 -12.74 -5.18
N LYS A 20 -5.25 -13.02 -6.43
CA LYS A 20 -5.24 -12.01 -7.50
C LYS A 20 -6.34 -11.00 -7.24
N LEU A 21 -6.02 -9.72 -7.14
CA LEU A 21 -6.97 -8.65 -6.90
C LEU A 21 -7.17 -7.85 -8.19
N VAL A 22 -8.41 -7.70 -8.62
CA VAL A 22 -8.78 -6.80 -9.72
C VAL A 22 -9.73 -5.74 -9.21
N ILE A 23 -9.32 -4.49 -9.34
CA ILE A 23 -10.02 -3.32 -8.82
C ILE A 23 -10.90 -2.75 -9.92
N PHE A 24 -12.18 -2.50 -9.60
CA PHE A 24 -13.13 -1.93 -10.53
C PHE A 24 -13.39 -0.45 -10.22
N THR A 25 -13.56 -0.13 -8.94
CA THR A 25 -13.76 1.25 -8.48
C THR A 25 -13.07 1.50 -7.16
N TRP A 26 -12.74 2.77 -6.94
CA TRP A 26 -12.21 3.29 -5.69
C TRP A 26 -13.31 4.04 -4.92
N GLU A 27 -13.24 4.00 -3.60
CA GLU A 27 -14.04 4.86 -2.72
C GLU A 27 -13.49 6.29 -2.76
N ASN A 28 -12.16 6.40 -2.88
CA ASN A 28 -11.45 7.64 -3.14
C ASN A 28 -11.81 8.26 -4.49
N GLN A 29 -11.60 9.56 -4.61
CA GLN A 29 -11.75 10.30 -5.86
C GLN A 29 -10.45 10.28 -6.67
N GLU A 30 -10.50 10.45 -7.99
CA GLU A 30 -9.27 10.50 -8.82
C GLU A 30 -8.30 11.60 -8.37
N GLU A 31 -8.83 12.72 -7.86
CA GLU A 31 -8.04 13.83 -7.32
C GLU A 31 -7.13 13.39 -6.14
N ASP A 32 -7.57 12.41 -5.35
CA ASP A 32 -6.83 11.88 -4.20
C ASP A 32 -5.52 11.22 -4.66
N PHE A 33 -5.60 10.40 -5.71
CA PHE A 33 -4.44 9.80 -6.36
C PHE A 33 -3.57 10.87 -7.03
N SER A 34 -4.19 11.84 -7.71
CA SER A 34 -3.47 12.92 -8.38
C SER A 34 -2.62 13.73 -7.38
N LYS A 35 -3.16 14.01 -6.20
CA LYS A 35 -2.44 14.68 -5.11
C LYS A 35 -1.26 13.86 -4.62
N LEU A 36 -1.45 12.56 -4.40
CA LEU A 36 -0.40 11.65 -3.96
C LEU A 36 0.76 11.59 -4.98
N VAL A 37 0.45 11.39 -6.26
CA VAL A 37 1.45 11.36 -7.35
C VAL A 37 2.21 12.69 -7.47
N LYS A 38 1.49 13.83 -7.46
CA LYS A 38 2.13 15.16 -7.53
C LYS A 38 3.01 15.42 -6.32
N GLY A 39 2.55 15.05 -5.13
CA GLY A 39 3.30 15.17 -3.89
C GLY A 39 4.58 14.35 -3.92
N TYR A 40 4.53 13.13 -4.46
CA TYR A 40 5.72 12.29 -4.67
C TYR A 40 6.74 12.96 -5.60
N GLY A 41 6.29 13.42 -6.78
CA GLY A 41 7.17 14.07 -7.76
C GLY A 41 7.77 15.40 -7.27
N ALA A 42 7.01 16.17 -6.49
CA ALA A 42 7.49 17.40 -5.84
C ALA A 42 8.34 17.12 -4.58
N LYS A 43 8.42 15.85 -4.16
CA LYS A 43 9.01 15.40 -2.91
C LYS A 43 8.49 16.16 -1.70
N SER A 44 7.16 16.29 -1.61
CA SER A 44 6.45 17.11 -0.63
C SER A 44 5.42 16.33 0.18
N LEU A 45 5.55 15.00 0.29
CA LEU A 45 4.62 14.14 1.06
C LEU A 45 4.77 14.26 2.59
N PHE A 46 5.10 15.45 3.10
CA PHE A 46 5.33 15.69 4.53
C PHE A 46 4.03 16.14 5.23
N ASN A 47 3.84 15.77 6.50
CA ASN A 47 2.68 16.08 7.37
C ASN A 47 1.30 15.54 6.90
N PHE A 48 0.87 14.40 7.47
CA PHE A 48 -0.47 13.82 7.24
C PHE A 48 -1.50 14.16 8.33
N ARG A 49 -1.11 14.81 9.44
CA ARG A 49 -2.04 15.12 10.53
C ARG A 49 -2.79 16.44 10.28
N ASN A 50 -3.99 16.35 9.73
CA ASN A 50 -5.04 17.32 10.04
C ASN A 50 -6.37 16.61 10.28
N GLU A 51 -6.99 16.86 11.43
CA GLU A 51 -8.10 16.04 12.00
C GLU A 51 -9.42 16.11 11.20
N GLU A 52 -9.51 16.98 10.18
CA GLU A 52 -10.76 17.24 9.44
C GLU A 52 -10.82 16.63 8.03
N SER A 53 -9.73 16.07 7.51
CA SER A 53 -9.74 15.33 6.24
C SER A 53 -8.49 14.45 6.15
N PRO A 54 -8.63 13.14 5.89
CA PRO A 54 -7.48 12.27 5.73
C PRO A 54 -6.75 12.47 4.38
N LEU A 55 -7.08 13.53 3.64
CA LEU A 55 -6.30 14.10 2.53
C LEU A 55 -6.23 15.63 2.57
N ASN A 56 -6.16 16.23 3.75
CA ASN A 56 -5.58 17.57 3.86
C ASN A 56 -4.06 17.45 3.67
N PHE A 57 -3.64 17.10 2.45
CA PHE A 57 -2.36 17.50 1.92
C PHE A 57 -2.41 19.03 1.80
N GLU A 58 -2.04 19.74 2.87
CA GLU A 58 -1.39 21.02 2.62
C GLU A 58 -0.05 20.65 2.01
N ILE A 59 0.10 20.85 0.70
CA ILE A 59 1.42 21.01 0.11
C ILE A 59 2.09 22.06 1.00
N LEU A 60 3.08 21.64 1.81
CA LEU A 60 3.91 22.55 2.58
C LEU A 60 4.72 23.36 1.56
N ASP A 61 4.09 24.38 0.98
CA ASP A 61 4.70 25.37 0.08
C ASP A 61 5.79 26.20 0.81
N SER A 62 6.14 25.87 2.06
CA SER A 62 7.02 26.67 2.90
C SER A 62 8.29 25.98 3.42
N MET A 63 8.55 24.69 3.16
CA MET A 63 9.80 24.07 3.63
C MET A 63 10.58 23.35 2.52
N PRO A 64 11.69 23.94 2.03
CA PRO A 64 12.56 23.26 1.09
C PRO A 64 13.21 22.04 1.76
N MET A 65 13.29 20.93 1.00
CA MET A 65 13.97 19.66 1.28
C MET A 65 15.24 19.77 2.15
N ASN A 66 16.03 20.82 1.93
CA ASN A 66 17.31 21.05 2.61
C ASN A 66 17.16 21.36 4.12
N ALA A 67 15.98 21.76 4.60
CA ALA A 67 15.72 22.08 6.01
C ALA A 67 15.38 20.85 6.89
N LEU A 68 15.05 19.71 6.27
CA LEU A 68 14.76 18.43 6.93
C LEU A 68 15.99 17.53 7.01
N ILE A 69 16.96 17.74 6.13
CA ILE A 69 18.15 16.90 5.90
C ILE A 69 19.20 17.01 7.03
N GLU A 70 18.96 17.70 8.14
CA GLU A 70 19.95 17.81 9.24
C GLU A 70 19.50 17.18 10.57
N LYS A 71 18.40 16.41 10.59
CA LYS A 71 17.65 16.15 11.84
C LYS A 71 17.65 14.71 12.34
N ASN A 72 17.60 14.57 13.67
CA ASN A 72 17.69 13.31 14.42
C ASN A 72 16.36 12.53 14.44
N ILE A 73 16.43 11.28 14.91
CA ILE A 73 15.35 10.29 15.05
C ILE A 73 14.02 10.87 15.55
N SER A 74 14.01 11.58 16.67
CA SER A 74 12.78 12.12 17.27
C SER A 74 12.05 13.16 16.41
N GLN A 75 12.76 13.84 15.50
CA GLN A 75 12.16 14.83 14.60
C GLN A 75 11.56 14.18 13.34
N LEU A 76 12.09 13.03 12.88
CA LEU A 76 11.45 12.24 11.82
C LEU A 76 10.05 11.73 12.24
N GLU A 77 9.91 11.37 13.52
CA GLU A 77 8.62 10.98 14.11
C GLU A 77 7.64 12.17 14.14
N GLU A 78 8.11 13.36 14.55
CA GLU A 78 7.31 14.58 14.60
C GLU A 78 6.93 15.11 13.20
N ASP A 79 7.85 15.03 12.22
CA ASP A 79 7.69 15.63 10.89
C ASP A 79 6.88 14.74 9.92
N SER A 80 6.97 13.40 10.04
CA SER A 80 6.21 12.49 9.17
C SER A 80 4.85 12.12 9.76
N GLY A 81 4.78 11.91 11.09
CA GLY A 81 3.61 11.37 11.77
C GLY A 81 3.16 9.96 11.33
N ILE A 82 3.94 9.30 10.47
CA ILE A 82 3.66 7.98 9.88
C ILE A 82 4.79 6.99 10.16
N ILE A 83 6.05 7.40 9.95
CA ILE A 83 7.22 6.54 10.14
C ILE A 83 7.87 6.91 11.47
N HIS A 84 8.00 5.91 12.32
CA HIS A 84 8.47 6.06 13.68
C HIS A 84 9.76 5.29 13.89
N LEU A 85 10.69 5.88 14.64
CA LEU A 85 12.04 5.37 14.83
C LEU A 85 12.36 5.38 16.32
N VAL A 86 12.55 4.21 16.91
CA VAL A 86 12.77 4.07 18.34
C VAL A 86 14.11 3.38 18.59
N LYS A 87 14.82 3.85 19.61
CA LYS A 87 16.03 3.21 20.09
C LYS A 87 15.66 2.15 21.14
N ASP A 88 16.01 0.88 20.88
CA ASP A 88 15.82 -0.23 21.81
C ASP A 88 17.17 -0.92 22.09
N ASN A 89 17.68 -0.81 23.32
CA ASN A 89 18.86 -1.55 23.80
C ASN A 89 20.09 -1.55 22.85
N GLU A 90 20.38 -0.42 22.21
CA GLU A 90 21.47 -0.18 21.23
C GLU A 90 21.15 -0.51 19.76
N GLU A 91 20.02 -1.15 19.49
CA GLU A 91 19.48 -1.36 18.15
C GLU A 91 18.38 -0.33 17.82
N GLY A 92 18.24 -0.02 16.53
CA GLY A 92 17.16 0.83 16.04
C GLY A 92 16.02 0.00 15.52
N VAL A 93 14.82 0.28 16.02
CA VAL A 93 13.59 -0.27 15.48
C VAL A 93 12.79 0.81 14.77
N ILE A 94 12.07 0.39 13.76
CA ILE A 94 11.22 1.21 12.91
C ILE A 94 9.83 0.58 12.84
N TYR A 95 8.80 1.42 12.83
CA TYR A 95 7.42 1.00 12.62
C TYR A 95 6.64 2.10 11.90
N ASP A 96 5.49 1.74 11.34
CA ASP A 96 4.58 2.66 10.68
C ASP A 96 3.13 2.14 10.73
N THR A 97 2.28 2.61 9.82
CA THR A 97 0.87 2.22 9.80
C THR A 97 0.67 0.80 9.23
N CYS A 98 1.56 0.32 8.36
CA CYS A 98 1.51 -1.04 7.82
C CYS A 98 2.25 -2.03 8.73
N VAL A 99 3.36 -1.61 9.33
CA VAL A 99 4.20 -2.38 10.25
C VAL A 99 4.00 -1.83 11.65
N ILE A 100 2.99 -2.32 12.37
CA ILE A 100 2.60 -1.78 13.69
C ILE A 100 3.59 -2.19 14.78
N ASP A 101 4.10 -3.42 14.72
CA ASP A 101 5.10 -3.92 15.66
C ASP A 101 6.49 -3.41 15.26
N PRO A 102 7.24 -2.74 16.16
CA PRO A 102 8.58 -2.26 15.84
C PRO A 102 9.53 -3.38 15.41
N LEU A 103 10.15 -3.18 14.24
CA LEU A 103 11.07 -4.14 13.64
C LEU A 103 12.47 -3.55 13.49
N PRO A 104 13.52 -4.37 13.56
CA PRO A 104 14.84 -3.99 13.05
C PRO A 104 14.75 -3.53 11.60
N ILE A 105 15.63 -2.60 11.20
CA ILE A 105 15.54 -1.93 9.90
C ILE A 105 15.56 -2.90 8.70
N ASP A 106 16.35 -3.97 8.76
CA ASP A 106 16.41 -4.99 7.72
C ASP A 106 15.10 -5.78 7.61
N ARG A 107 14.46 -6.08 8.75
CA ARG A 107 13.17 -6.75 8.80
C ARG A 107 12.03 -5.87 8.32
N TYR A 108 12.10 -4.58 8.59
CA TYR A 108 11.16 -3.60 8.05
C TYR A 108 11.22 -3.52 6.53
N PHE A 109 12.41 -3.40 5.93
CA PHE A 109 12.53 -3.42 4.47
C PHE A 109 12.21 -4.78 3.87
N GLN A 110 12.49 -5.88 4.58
CA GLN A 110 12.08 -7.21 4.17
C GLN A 110 10.55 -7.30 4.03
N TYR A 111 9.80 -6.80 5.03
CA TYR A 111 8.34 -6.79 5.00
C TYR A 111 7.80 -6.07 3.76
N TYR A 112 8.30 -4.85 3.47
CA TYR A 112 7.87 -4.11 2.28
C TYR A 112 8.30 -4.80 0.98
N LEU A 113 9.46 -5.44 0.95
CA LEU A 113 9.90 -6.18 -0.23
C LEU A 113 8.99 -7.38 -0.53
N GLU A 114 8.64 -8.17 0.49
CA GLU A 114 7.70 -9.29 0.39
C GLU A 114 6.32 -8.81 -0.07
N PHE A 115 5.83 -7.70 0.50
CA PHE A 115 4.59 -7.06 0.05
C PHE A 115 4.66 -6.65 -1.43
N LEU A 116 5.75 -6.02 -1.86
CA LEU A 116 5.92 -5.54 -3.24
C LEU A 116 6.08 -6.66 -4.26
N GLU A 117 6.62 -7.82 -3.87
CA GLU A 117 6.64 -9.01 -4.72
C GLU A 117 5.20 -9.47 -5.04
N GLU A 118 4.32 -9.45 -4.06
CA GLU A 118 2.92 -9.81 -4.22
C GLU A 118 2.06 -8.72 -4.88
N PHE A 119 2.51 -7.47 -4.86
CA PHE A 119 1.82 -6.35 -5.50
C PHE A 119 1.58 -6.59 -7.00
N SER A 120 2.40 -7.43 -7.63
CA SER A 120 2.23 -7.91 -9.01
C SER A 120 0.91 -8.68 -9.24
N ALA A 121 0.25 -9.15 -8.18
CA ALA A 121 -1.05 -9.82 -8.24
C ALA A 121 -2.24 -8.84 -8.18
N ILE A 122 -1.99 -7.52 -8.13
CA ILE A 122 -3.01 -6.48 -8.06
C ILE A 122 -3.12 -5.77 -9.41
N PHE A 123 -4.34 -5.63 -9.91
CA PHE A 123 -4.64 -5.05 -11.21
C PHE A 123 -5.71 -3.97 -11.07
N ASP A 124 -5.34 -2.73 -11.37
CA ASP A 124 -6.31 -1.65 -11.48
C ASP A 124 -6.97 -1.65 -12.86
N ARG A 125 -8.30 -1.82 -12.89
CA ARG A 125 -9.15 -1.68 -14.08
C ARG A 125 -10.16 -0.55 -13.92
N SER A 126 -9.98 0.32 -12.94
CA SER A 126 -10.76 1.55 -12.82
C SER A 126 -10.45 2.52 -13.95
N GLU A 127 -11.29 3.54 -14.10
CA GLU A 127 -11.10 4.60 -15.09
C GLU A 127 -10.05 5.65 -14.67
N TYR A 128 -9.47 5.52 -13.47
CA TYR A 128 -8.61 6.55 -12.87
C TYR A 128 -7.18 6.48 -13.41
N THR A 129 -6.78 7.54 -14.10
CA THR A 129 -5.45 7.66 -14.70
C THR A 129 -4.38 7.84 -13.64
N SER A 130 -4.63 8.65 -12.61
CA SER A 130 -3.70 8.86 -11.49
C SER A 130 -3.55 7.63 -10.60
N ALA A 131 -4.58 6.76 -10.52
CA ALA A 131 -4.44 5.47 -9.84
C ALA A 131 -3.48 4.57 -10.63
N THR A 132 -3.66 4.46 -11.95
CA THR A 132 -2.73 3.73 -12.83
C THR A 132 -1.30 4.27 -12.73
N GLU A 133 -1.11 5.58 -12.67
CA GLU A 133 0.20 6.21 -12.45
C GLU A 133 0.80 5.84 -11.09
N SER A 134 -0.01 5.79 -10.03
CA SER A 134 0.44 5.33 -8.71
C SER A 134 0.99 3.89 -8.75
N PHE A 135 0.30 2.98 -9.45
CA PHE A 135 0.79 1.60 -9.63
C PHE A 135 2.12 1.56 -10.39
N LYS A 136 2.27 2.37 -11.44
CA LYS A 136 3.52 2.45 -12.20
C LYS A 136 4.68 2.94 -11.34
N LEU A 137 4.49 4.01 -10.57
CA LEU A 137 5.50 4.51 -9.63
C LEU A 137 5.93 3.42 -8.64
N ILE A 138 4.98 2.65 -8.12
CA ILE A 138 5.27 1.55 -7.19
C ILE A 138 6.17 0.50 -7.86
N VAL A 139 5.77 0.02 -9.03
CA VAL A 139 6.43 -1.12 -9.71
C VAL A 139 7.74 -0.73 -10.39
N GLU A 140 7.78 0.44 -11.04
CA GLU A 140 8.91 0.85 -11.88
C GLU A 140 9.99 1.59 -11.09
N GLU A 141 9.63 2.30 -10.01
CA GLU A 141 10.56 3.13 -9.24
C GLU A 141 10.74 2.60 -7.81
N ILE A 142 9.69 2.68 -6.99
CA ILE A 142 9.74 2.43 -5.55
C ILE A 142 10.24 1.01 -5.23
N GLN A 143 9.76 0.00 -5.95
CA GLN A 143 10.16 -1.39 -5.72
C GLN A 143 11.66 -1.61 -5.86
N SER A 144 12.30 -0.93 -6.82
CA SER A 144 13.75 -1.00 -6.98
C SER A 144 14.47 -0.34 -5.80
N THR A 145 14.01 0.83 -5.35
CA THR A 145 14.59 1.54 -4.21
C THR A 145 14.49 0.72 -2.92
N ILE A 146 13.31 0.15 -2.64
CA ILE A 146 13.09 -0.69 -1.45
C ILE A 146 13.98 -1.94 -1.48
N LYS A 147 14.12 -2.57 -2.65
CA LYS A 147 15.02 -3.72 -2.81
C LYS A 147 16.48 -3.36 -2.52
N GLU A 148 16.96 -2.22 -3.02
CA GLU A 148 18.31 -1.75 -2.70
C GLU A 148 18.48 -1.41 -1.22
N ALA A 149 17.46 -0.79 -0.62
CA ALA A 149 17.44 -0.44 0.79
C ALA A 149 17.55 -1.70 1.66
N TYR A 150 16.77 -2.74 1.36
CA TYR A 150 16.84 -4.03 2.04
C TYR A 150 18.24 -4.67 2.01
N VAL A 151 18.96 -4.56 0.90
CA VAL A 151 20.32 -5.10 0.80
C VAL A 151 21.27 -4.31 1.71
N LYS A 152 21.21 -2.98 1.64
CA LYS A 152 22.09 -2.08 2.41
C LYS A 152 21.79 -2.10 3.91
N SER A 153 20.53 -2.30 4.30
CA SER A 153 20.09 -2.28 5.69
C SER A 153 20.65 -3.43 6.54
N LYS A 154 21.07 -4.55 5.92
CA LYS A 154 21.61 -5.73 6.63
C LYS A 154 22.90 -5.48 7.40
N GLU A 155 23.66 -4.48 6.98
CA GLU A 155 24.95 -4.12 7.59
C GLU A 155 24.92 -2.69 8.17
N LEU A 156 23.73 -2.09 8.28
CA LEU A 156 23.56 -0.69 8.65
C LEU A 156 23.73 -0.47 10.16
N PRO A 157 24.71 0.34 10.61
CA PRO A 157 24.80 0.74 12.00
C PRO A 157 23.62 1.65 12.38
N PHE A 158 23.10 1.51 13.61
CA PHE A 158 21.98 2.33 14.08
C PHE A 158 22.23 3.85 13.98
N GLY A 159 23.47 4.29 14.24
CA GLY A 159 23.85 5.71 14.16
C GLY A 159 23.64 6.34 12.79
N ASP A 160 23.59 5.54 11.74
CA ASP A 160 23.48 6.00 10.35
C ASP A 160 22.03 5.93 9.81
N LEU A 161 21.07 5.48 10.63
CA LEU A 161 19.71 5.20 10.22
C LEU A 161 18.98 6.41 9.62
N ASN A 162 19.18 7.60 10.20
CA ASN A 162 18.56 8.83 9.69
C ASN A 162 19.08 9.18 8.28
N GLU A 163 20.41 9.18 8.11
CA GLU A 163 21.03 9.48 6.81
C GLU A 163 20.62 8.45 5.76
N PHE A 164 20.52 7.19 6.18
CA PHE A 164 20.09 6.11 5.32
C PHE A 164 18.64 6.26 4.83
N LEU A 165 17.73 6.67 5.71
CA LEU A 165 16.30 6.80 5.38
C LEU A 165 15.97 8.04 4.55
N LYS A 166 16.70 9.15 4.73
CA LYS A 166 16.44 10.41 3.99
C LYS A 166 16.18 10.25 2.48
N PRO A 167 17.04 9.54 1.71
CA PRO A 167 16.80 9.40 0.27
C PRO A 167 15.59 8.51 -0.09
N ILE A 168 15.14 7.65 0.83
CA ILE A 168 14.07 6.65 0.59
C ILE A 168 12.75 7.08 1.25
N LEU A 169 12.75 8.13 2.06
CA LEU A 169 11.62 8.57 2.87
C LEU A 169 10.35 8.81 2.03
N GLN A 170 10.49 9.41 0.83
CA GLN A 170 9.34 9.65 -0.05
C GLN A 170 8.70 8.35 -0.54
N ASP A 171 9.49 7.32 -0.80
CA ASP A 171 9.00 6.01 -1.24
C ASP A 171 8.21 5.32 -0.12
N LEU A 172 8.74 5.35 1.10
CA LEU A 172 8.07 4.77 2.28
C LEU A 172 6.78 5.51 2.63
N LEU A 173 6.77 6.84 2.53
CA LEU A 173 5.56 7.64 2.75
C LEU A 173 4.51 7.37 1.67
N PHE A 174 4.94 7.31 0.41
CA PHE A 174 4.05 6.97 -0.70
C PHE A 174 3.39 5.62 -0.48
N LEU A 175 4.18 4.58 -0.15
CA LEU A 175 3.66 3.25 0.14
C LEU A 175 2.70 3.27 1.31
N ASN A 176 3.06 3.86 2.45
CA ASN A 176 2.18 3.91 3.61
C ASN A 176 0.84 4.57 3.27
N ILE A 177 0.86 5.75 2.63
CA ILE A 177 -0.36 6.47 2.25
C ILE A 177 -1.15 5.63 1.25
N PHE A 178 -0.53 5.16 0.18
CA PHE A 178 -1.21 4.39 -0.85
C PHE A 178 -1.88 3.13 -0.27
N LEU A 179 -1.16 2.39 0.56
CA LEU A 179 -1.61 1.09 1.08
C LEU A 179 -2.69 1.22 2.16
N THR A 180 -2.60 2.24 3.00
CA THR A 180 -3.47 2.39 4.18
C THR A 180 -4.61 3.37 3.97
N TYR A 181 -4.44 4.34 3.06
CA TYR A 181 -5.45 5.35 2.78
C TYR A 181 -6.33 4.97 1.60
N MET A 182 -5.74 4.56 0.46
CA MET A 182 -6.52 4.25 -0.72
C MET A 182 -7.38 3.01 -0.52
N GLU A 183 -8.65 3.14 -0.88
CA GLU A 183 -9.70 2.22 -0.53
C GLU A 183 -10.48 1.78 -1.77
N ILE A 184 -10.49 0.47 -1.98
CA ILE A 184 -11.23 -0.18 -3.05
C ILE A 184 -12.70 -0.23 -2.65
N GLU A 185 -13.58 0.35 -3.47
CA GLU A 185 -15.03 0.32 -3.25
C GLU A 185 -15.63 -0.99 -3.78
N GLU A 186 -15.28 -1.34 -5.04
CA GLU A 186 -15.68 -2.60 -5.65
C GLU A 186 -14.51 -3.23 -6.44
N GLY A 187 -14.44 -4.55 -6.39
CA GLY A 187 -13.38 -5.33 -7.02
C GLY A 187 -13.61 -6.83 -6.85
N VAL A 188 -12.68 -7.64 -7.32
CA VAL A 188 -12.74 -9.09 -7.19
C VAL A 188 -11.38 -9.66 -6.81
N LEU A 189 -11.38 -10.55 -5.82
CA LEU A 189 -10.27 -11.40 -5.47
C LEU A 189 -10.43 -12.75 -6.17
N VAL A 190 -9.38 -13.32 -6.75
CA VAL A 190 -9.43 -14.58 -7.49
C VAL A 190 -8.31 -15.50 -7.01
N CYS A 191 -8.68 -16.71 -6.59
CA CYS A 191 -7.71 -17.74 -6.27
C CYS A 191 -7.07 -18.27 -7.56
N SER A 192 -5.75 -18.17 -7.66
CA SER A 192 -4.99 -18.67 -8.82
C SER A 192 -5.01 -20.21 -8.90
N SER A 193 -5.21 -20.90 -7.79
CA SER A 193 -5.27 -22.37 -7.67
C SER A 193 -6.65 -22.92 -8.05
N CYS A 194 -7.68 -22.73 -7.22
CA CYS A 194 -9.02 -23.30 -7.44
C CYS A 194 -9.97 -22.44 -8.29
N LYS A 195 -9.51 -21.27 -8.75
CA LYS A 195 -10.27 -20.32 -9.59
C LYS A 195 -11.54 -19.75 -8.94
N THR A 196 -11.75 -19.99 -7.65
CA THR A 196 -12.82 -19.32 -6.90
C THR A 196 -12.56 -17.82 -6.85
N TRP A 197 -13.60 -17.03 -7.06
CA TRP A 197 -13.56 -15.57 -6.93
C TRP A 197 -14.35 -15.09 -5.72
N PHE A 198 -13.99 -13.94 -5.15
CA PHE A 198 -14.63 -13.32 -3.98
C PHE A 198 -14.82 -11.83 -4.25
N PRO A 199 -16.04 -11.30 -4.21
CA PRO A 199 -16.26 -9.90 -4.52
C PRO A 199 -15.86 -9.01 -3.33
N VAL A 200 -15.33 -7.83 -3.65
CA VAL A 200 -15.27 -6.68 -2.75
C VAL A 200 -16.48 -5.82 -3.10
N ILE A 201 -17.35 -5.56 -2.11
CA ILE A 201 -18.58 -4.79 -2.29
C ILE A 201 -18.70 -3.79 -1.15
N LYS A 202 -18.85 -2.51 -1.47
CA LYS A 202 -18.94 -1.43 -0.47
C LYS A 202 -17.80 -1.52 0.53
N THR A 203 -16.58 -1.53 -0.01
CA THR A 203 -15.33 -1.70 0.72
C THR A 203 -15.11 -3.03 1.45
N ILE A 204 -16.08 -3.96 1.47
CA ILE A 204 -16.02 -5.20 2.26
C ILE A 204 -15.66 -6.41 1.37
N PRO A 205 -14.52 -7.11 1.62
CA PRO A 205 -14.22 -8.37 0.95
C PRO A 205 -15.11 -9.50 1.48
N ARG A 206 -15.90 -10.12 0.59
CA ARG A 206 -16.82 -11.22 0.93
C ARG A 206 -16.18 -12.58 0.66
N ILE A 207 -15.24 -12.95 1.52
CA ILE A 207 -14.46 -14.18 1.38
C ILE A 207 -15.16 -15.31 2.14
N TYR A 208 -16.10 -15.95 1.46
CA TYR A 208 -16.83 -17.11 1.97
C TYR A 208 -16.44 -18.36 1.18
N PRO A 209 -16.29 -19.53 1.82
CA PRO A 209 -16.17 -20.80 1.13
C PRO A 209 -17.32 -21.01 0.14
N LYS A 210 -17.10 -21.78 -0.93
CA LYS A 210 -18.14 -22.03 -1.95
C LYS A 210 -19.47 -22.49 -1.36
N THR A 211 -19.42 -23.29 -0.29
CA THR A 211 -20.59 -23.85 0.40
C THR A 211 -21.47 -22.81 1.11
N MET A 212 -21.00 -21.57 1.26
CA MET A 212 -21.69 -20.49 1.99
C MET A 212 -22.04 -19.28 1.11
N LYS A 213 -21.76 -19.35 -0.20
CA LYS A 213 -22.10 -18.28 -1.14
C LYS A 213 -23.61 -18.17 -1.38
N ARG A 214 -24.10 -16.95 -1.60
CA ARG A 214 -25.53 -16.66 -1.85
C ARG A 214 -25.70 -16.20 -3.29
N GLU A 215 -26.26 -17.07 -4.12
CA GLU A 215 -26.33 -16.95 -5.59
C GLU A 215 -26.88 -15.59 -6.09
N GLU A 216 -27.92 -15.06 -5.45
CA GLU A 216 -28.62 -13.86 -5.96
C GLU A 216 -27.77 -12.57 -5.89
N MET A 217 -26.96 -12.39 -4.84
CA MET A 217 -26.09 -11.20 -4.71
C MET A 217 -24.89 -11.28 -5.65
N ASP A 218 -24.41 -12.49 -5.92
CA ASP A 218 -23.24 -12.74 -6.75
C ASP A 218 -23.57 -12.47 -8.23
N LEU A 219 -24.76 -12.86 -8.70
CA LEU A 219 -25.20 -12.66 -10.10
C LEU A 219 -25.31 -11.18 -10.50
N ASN A 220 -25.84 -10.32 -9.64
CA ASN A 220 -25.94 -8.89 -9.92
C ASN A 220 -24.56 -8.23 -10.02
N PHE A 221 -23.63 -8.62 -9.13
CA PHE A 221 -22.25 -8.14 -9.15
C PHE A 221 -21.52 -8.59 -10.42
N LEU A 222 -21.64 -9.88 -10.78
CA LEU A 222 -21.10 -10.44 -12.01
C LEU A 222 -21.61 -9.71 -13.25
N THR A 223 -22.92 -9.46 -13.30
CA THR A 223 -23.56 -8.79 -14.44
C THR A 223 -23.06 -7.37 -14.61
N LYS A 224 -22.94 -6.61 -13.51
CA LYS A 224 -22.45 -5.23 -13.51
C LYS A 224 -21.02 -5.15 -14.06
N TRP A 225 -20.13 -6.03 -13.61
CA TRP A 225 -18.69 -5.92 -13.88
C TRP A 225 -18.16 -6.85 -14.97
N ARG A 226 -19.03 -7.58 -15.66
CA ARG A 226 -18.69 -8.60 -16.65
C ARG A 226 -17.58 -8.22 -17.63
N LYS A 227 -17.51 -6.95 -18.05
CA LYS A 227 -16.49 -6.45 -18.99
C LYS A 227 -15.10 -6.27 -18.38
N LEU A 228 -15.01 -6.07 -17.07
CA LEU A 228 -13.77 -5.87 -16.33
C LEU A 228 -13.29 -7.15 -15.64
N TYR A 229 -14.09 -8.22 -15.66
CA TYR A 229 -13.68 -9.50 -15.08
C TYR A 229 -12.39 -10.03 -15.72
N PRO A 230 -11.52 -10.68 -14.94
CA PRO A 230 -10.37 -11.39 -15.49
C PRO A 230 -10.81 -12.58 -16.34
N ASP A 231 -10.13 -12.85 -17.45
CA ASP A 231 -10.44 -13.96 -18.37
C ASP A 231 -10.31 -15.34 -17.71
N ASP A 232 -9.55 -15.43 -16.61
CA ASP A 232 -9.30 -16.63 -15.83
C ASP A 232 -10.37 -16.94 -14.76
N VAL A 233 -11.42 -16.12 -14.64
CA VAL A 233 -12.55 -16.39 -13.76
C VAL A 233 -13.53 -17.35 -14.42
N ILE A 234 -13.79 -18.48 -13.77
CA ILE A 234 -14.88 -19.39 -14.15
C ILE A 234 -16.18 -18.80 -13.60
N LEU A 235 -17.01 -18.30 -14.51
CA LEU A 235 -18.40 -17.95 -14.25
C LEU A 235 -19.22 -19.23 -14.43
N ASP A 236 -19.67 -19.84 -13.33
CA ASP A 236 -20.66 -20.91 -13.36
C ASP A 236 -22.05 -20.36 -13.77
#